data_AF-A0A4W5M8S3-F1
#
_entry.id   AF-A0A4W5M8S3-F1
#
_cell.length_a   1.000
_cell.length_b   1.000
_cell.length_c   1.000
_cell.angle_alpha   90.00
_cell.angle_beta   90.00
_cell.angle_gamma   90.00
#
_symmetry.space_group_name_H-M   'P 1'
#
loop_
_entity.id
_entity.type
_entity.pdbx_description
1 polymer ?
#
loop_
_entity_poly.entity_id
_entity_poly.type
_entity_poly.pdbx_seq_one_letter_code
_entity_poly.pdbx_strand_id
1 'polypeptide(L)'
;MDGHHFRVFAVTFHPEMEREFISGGWDNTIQFWDTRQQHSVRMLSGPHVCGDTLQIDAAVNHILSGSWRKDNALEIWDYVSGQKVTEVPHDYQGESKIYTCHWLGQDHIVAGGSQSNMLRVINRWTMTTESRLLGLSSAVFGSSVCLAGKWTGLIAATSGTSVYLLERDGQHHSKK
;
A
#
# COMPACT_ATOMS: atom_id res chain seq x y z
N MET A 1 -20.33 -8.21 -12.23
CA MET A 1 -19.53 -8.02 -11.01
C MET A 1 -20.01 -6.76 -10.32
N ASP A 2 -21.06 -6.95 -9.57
CA ASP A 2 -21.67 -6.06 -8.60
C ASP A 2 -21.17 -6.45 -7.20
N GLY A 3 -21.00 -5.44 -6.36
CA GLY A 3 -20.47 -5.59 -5.01
C GLY A 3 -20.11 -4.22 -4.41
N HIS A 4 -19.33 -3.42 -5.15
CA HIS A 4 -19.02 -2.06 -4.71
C HIS A 4 -20.21 -1.11 -4.86
N HIS A 5 -20.43 -0.25 -3.86
CA HIS A 5 -21.51 0.75 -3.86
C HIS A 5 -21.03 2.17 -4.17
N PHE A 6 -19.72 2.39 -4.19
CA PHE A 6 -19.10 3.68 -4.50
C PHE A 6 -17.88 3.50 -5.42
N ARG A 7 -17.19 4.62 -5.73
CA ARG A 7 -16.01 4.64 -6.60
C ARG A 7 -14.95 3.66 -6.12
N VAL A 8 -14.42 2.89 -7.07
CA VAL A 8 -13.32 1.94 -6.89
C VAL A 8 -12.03 2.60 -7.35
N PHE A 9 -10.98 2.51 -6.54
CA PHE A 9 -9.70 3.20 -6.79
C PHE A 9 -8.52 2.26 -6.96
N ALA A 10 -8.60 1.05 -6.41
CA ALA A 10 -7.54 0.05 -6.52
C ALA A 10 -8.12 -1.30 -6.93
N VAL A 11 -7.34 -2.03 -7.72
CA VAL A 11 -7.61 -3.42 -8.10
C VAL A 11 -6.27 -4.13 -8.25
N THR A 12 -6.16 -5.36 -7.76
CA THR A 12 -4.95 -6.16 -7.89
C THR A 12 -5.28 -7.64 -7.99
N PHE A 13 -4.66 -8.33 -8.95
CA PHE A 13 -4.78 -9.78 -9.09
C PHE A 13 -4.02 -10.48 -7.96
N HIS A 14 -4.54 -11.63 -7.53
CA HIS A 14 -3.74 -12.52 -6.72
C HIS A 14 -2.58 -13.05 -7.56
N PRO A 15 -1.32 -12.93 -7.11
CA PRO A 15 -0.16 -13.24 -7.96
C PRO A 15 -0.01 -14.73 -8.27
N GLU A 16 -0.62 -15.61 -7.46
CA GLU A 16 -0.56 -17.07 -7.64
C GLU A 16 -1.90 -17.73 -7.99
N MET A 17 -3.03 -17.02 -7.84
CA MET A 17 -4.36 -17.57 -8.06
C MET A 17 -4.97 -16.89 -9.27
N GLU A 18 -4.86 -17.55 -10.43
CA GLU A 18 -5.16 -17.00 -11.77
C GLU A 18 -6.54 -16.33 -11.89
N ARG A 19 -7.51 -16.79 -11.10
CA ARG A 19 -8.91 -16.37 -11.20
C ARG A 19 -9.34 -15.42 -10.10
N GLU A 20 -8.46 -15.12 -9.15
CA GLU A 20 -8.79 -14.30 -8.00
C GLU A 20 -8.14 -12.93 -8.06
N PHE A 21 -8.88 -11.93 -7.62
CA PHE A 21 -8.38 -10.57 -7.47
C PHE A 21 -9.18 -9.84 -6.39
N ILE A 22 -8.63 -8.74 -5.90
CA ILE A 22 -9.28 -7.87 -4.92
C ILE A 22 -9.39 -6.45 -5.46
N SER A 23 -10.39 -5.72 -5.00
CA SER A 23 -10.56 -4.29 -5.29
C SER A 23 -10.94 -3.51 -4.04
N GLY A 24 -10.61 -2.23 -4.00
CA GLY A 24 -10.90 -1.34 -2.89
C GLY A 24 -11.50 -0.02 -3.33
N GLY A 25 -12.43 0.52 -2.54
CA GLY A 25 -13.10 1.79 -2.88
C GLY A 25 -13.59 2.62 -1.70
N TRP A 26 -14.35 3.66 -2.05
CA TRP A 26 -14.94 4.62 -1.11
C TRP A 26 -16.11 4.09 -0.29
N ASP A 27 -16.61 2.90 -0.61
CA ASP A 27 -17.64 2.25 0.17
C ASP A 27 -17.12 1.64 1.48
N ASN A 28 -15.83 1.82 1.76
CA ASN A 28 -15.13 1.34 2.94
C ASN A 28 -14.91 -0.18 2.93
N THR A 29 -14.74 -0.73 1.73
CA THR A 29 -14.64 -2.17 1.55
C THR A 29 -13.46 -2.55 0.67
N ILE A 30 -12.89 -3.70 0.97
CA ILE A 30 -12.09 -4.48 0.02
C ILE A 30 -12.96 -5.66 -0.42
N GLN A 31 -13.28 -5.74 -1.70
CA GLN A 31 -14.05 -6.82 -2.28
C GLN A 31 -13.12 -7.87 -2.87
N PHE A 32 -13.49 -9.14 -2.73
CA PHE A 32 -12.80 -10.28 -3.30
C PHE A 32 -13.62 -10.81 -4.47
N TRP A 33 -12.94 -11.20 -5.53
CA TRP A 33 -13.54 -11.60 -6.78
C TRP A 33 -12.96 -12.91 -7.26
N ASP A 34 -13.81 -13.72 -7.86
CA ASP A 34 -13.44 -14.87 -8.64
C ASP A 34 -14.06 -14.71 -10.03
N THR A 35 -13.24 -14.76 -11.08
CA THR A 35 -13.69 -14.64 -12.48
C THR A 35 -14.76 -15.65 -12.90
N ARG A 36 -14.95 -16.73 -12.11
CA ARG A 36 -16.00 -17.74 -12.32
C ARG A 36 -17.36 -17.31 -11.77
N GLN A 37 -17.40 -16.30 -10.90
CA GLN A 37 -18.60 -15.85 -10.19
C GLN A 37 -19.09 -14.51 -10.75
N GLN A 38 -20.40 -14.27 -10.67
CA GLN A 38 -21.00 -13.03 -11.20
C GLN A 38 -20.87 -11.85 -10.23
N HIS A 39 -20.86 -12.14 -8.93
CA HIS A 39 -20.84 -11.19 -7.81
C HIS A 39 -19.54 -11.32 -7.01
N SER A 40 -19.25 -10.35 -6.14
CA SER A 40 -18.13 -10.49 -5.21
C SER A 40 -18.36 -11.70 -4.28
N VAL A 41 -17.30 -12.44 -4.01
CA VAL A 41 -17.38 -13.69 -3.22
C VAL A 41 -17.25 -13.42 -1.72
N ARG A 42 -16.64 -12.29 -1.36
CA ARG A 42 -16.31 -11.91 0.00
C ARG A 42 -15.99 -10.42 0.05
N MET A 43 -16.12 -9.82 1.25
CA MET A 43 -15.59 -8.49 1.52
C MET A 43 -14.88 -8.39 2.88
N LEU A 44 -13.98 -7.41 2.99
CA LEU A 44 -13.46 -6.87 4.25
C LEU A 44 -14.05 -5.47 4.43
N SER A 45 -14.49 -5.15 5.64
CA SER A 45 -15.06 -3.86 5.98
C SER A 45 -14.07 -3.03 6.79
N GLY A 46 -13.96 -1.74 6.49
CA GLY A 46 -13.08 -0.81 7.19
C GLY A 46 -12.29 0.08 6.25
N PRO A 47 -11.43 -0.44 5.38
CA PRO A 47 -10.54 0.38 4.56
C PRO A 47 -11.29 1.32 3.62
N HIS A 48 -11.04 2.64 3.71
CA HIS A 48 -11.57 3.65 2.78
C HIS A 48 -10.50 3.97 1.73
N VAL A 49 -10.50 3.19 0.65
CA VAL A 49 -9.43 3.20 -0.36
C VAL A 49 -9.66 4.33 -1.36
N CYS A 50 -8.68 5.25 -1.44
CA CYS A 50 -8.76 6.49 -2.24
C CYS A 50 -7.63 6.64 -3.27
N GLY A 51 -6.81 5.61 -3.47
CA GLY A 51 -5.68 5.64 -4.39
C GLY A 51 -5.09 4.24 -4.59
N ASP A 52 -3.89 4.16 -5.15
CA ASP A 52 -3.18 2.90 -5.40
C ASP A 52 -2.57 2.36 -4.10
N THR A 53 -3.45 1.82 -3.25
CA THR A 53 -3.13 1.44 -1.87
C THR A 53 -3.46 -0.01 -1.54
N LEU A 54 -3.61 -0.87 -2.56
CA LEU A 54 -4.02 -2.26 -2.36
C LEU A 54 -3.04 -3.22 -3.01
N GLN A 55 -2.38 -4.05 -2.20
CA GLN A 55 -1.41 -5.05 -2.69
C GLN A 55 -1.52 -6.38 -1.96
N ILE A 56 -1.21 -7.46 -2.68
CA ILE A 56 -1.14 -8.82 -2.14
C ILE A 56 0.32 -9.26 -2.06
N ASP A 57 0.72 -9.77 -0.90
CA ASP A 57 1.91 -10.58 -0.73
C ASP A 57 1.49 -12.05 -0.54
N ALA A 58 1.58 -12.83 -1.62
CA ALA A 58 1.19 -14.23 -1.59
C ALA A 58 2.17 -15.13 -0.83
N ALA A 59 3.42 -14.71 -0.62
CA ALA A 59 4.39 -15.53 0.13
C ALA A 59 3.94 -15.77 1.57
N VAL A 60 3.16 -14.83 2.13
CA VAL A 60 2.60 -14.93 3.49
C VAL A 60 1.08 -14.71 3.54
N ASN A 61 0.40 -14.73 2.39
CA ASN A 61 -1.04 -14.49 2.26
C ASN A 61 -1.53 -13.18 2.91
N HIS A 62 -0.78 -12.09 2.78
CA HIS A 62 -1.16 -10.80 3.37
C HIS A 62 -1.67 -9.82 2.32
N ILE A 63 -2.68 -9.03 2.70
CA ILE A 63 -3.15 -7.86 1.96
C ILE A 63 -2.67 -6.62 2.70
N LEU A 64 -1.99 -5.72 1.98
CA LEU A 64 -1.74 -4.36 2.43
C LEU A 64 -2.84 -3.45 1.92
N SER A 65 -3.45 -2.67 2.82
CA SER A 65 -4.44 -1.66 2.47
C SER A 65 -4.09 -0.30 3.09
N GLY A 66 -3.98 0.72 2.26
CA GLY A 66 -3.95 2.12 2.68
C GLY A 66 -5.32 2.79 2.56
N SER A 67 -5.64 3.63 3.52
CA SER A 67 -6.97 4.22 3.72
C SER A 67 -6.85 5.72 3.96
N TRP A 68 -7.78 6.48 3.40
CA TRP A 68 -7.93 7.92 3.68
C TRP A 68 -8.77 8.09 4.96
N ARG A 69 -8.33 7.49 6.05
CA ARG A 69 -8.94 7.64 7.38
C ARG A 69 -7.94 8.23 8.35
N LYS A 70 -8.48 8.82 9.42
CA LYS A 70 -7.70 9.34 10.53
C LYS A 70 -6.99 8.19 11.25
N ASP A 71 -7.77 7.21 11.69
CA ASP A 71 -7.33 5.98 12.31
C ASP A 71 -7.36 4.85 11.28
N ASN A 72 -6.61 3.76 11.50
CA ASN A 72 -6.61 2.60 10.61
C ASN A 72 -6.21 2.98 9.18
N ALA A 73 -5.22 3.87 9.04
CA ALA A 73 -4.81 4.40 7.75
C ALA A 73 -3.98 3.41 6.92
N LEU A 74 -3.30 2.46 7.57
CA LEU A 74 -2.55 1.38 6.93
C LEU A 74 -2.83 0.10 7.72
N GLU A 75 -3.44 -0.88 7.06
CA GLU A 75 -3.84 -2.13 7.69
C GLU A 75 -3.29 -3.31 6.89
N ILE A 76 -2.96 -4.38 7.60
CA ILE A 76 -2.54 -5.65 7.03
C ILE A 76 -3.59 -6.70 7.41
N TRP A 77 -4.04 -7.43 6.42
CA TRP A 77 -5.08 -8.45 6.55
C TRP A 77 -4.54 -9.79 6.09
N ASP A 78 -5.03 -10.86 6.71
CA ASP A 78 -4.80 -12.20 6.22
C ASP A 78 -5.80 -12.49 5.09
N TYR A 79 -5.31 -12.85 3.90
CA TYR A 79 -6.13 -13.01 2.69
C TYR A 79 -7.19 -14.11 2.87
N VAL A 80 -6.80 -15.23 3.51
CA VAL A 80 -7.61 -16.45 3.62
C VAL A 80 -8.70 -16.31 4.68
N SER A 81 -8.33 -15.92 5.89
CA SER A 81 -9.25 -15.74 7.02
C SER A 81 -9.96 -14.38 7.00
N GLY A 82 -9.40 -13.38 6.32
CA GLY A 82 -9.84 -11.98 6.31
C GLY A 82 -9.86 -11.32 7.67
N GLN A 83 -9.12 -11.88 8.63
CA GLN A 83 -8.89 -11.23 9.89
C GLN A 83 -7.84 -10.13 9.71
N LYS A 84 -8.02 -9.02 10.43
CA LYS A 84 -6.97 -8.01 10.53
C LYS A 84 -5.78 -8.62 11.27
N VAL A 85 -4.63 -8.69 10.62
CA VAL A 85 -3.38 -9.16 11.23
C VAL A 85 -2.84 -8.07 12.14
N THR A 86 -2.74 -6.85 11.61
CA THR A 86 -2.25 -5.70 12.37
C THR A 86 -2.55 -4.39 11.66
N GLU A 87 -2.34 -3.29 12.38
CA GLU A 87 -2.37 -1.93 11.88
C GLU A 87 -0.98 -1.34 11.97
N VAL A 88 -0.60 -0.54 10.97
CA VAL A 88 0.67 0.19 10.99
C VAL A 88 0.45 1.51 11.72
N PRO A 89 1.16 1.76 12.84
CA PRO A 89 0.97 2.98 13.61
C PRO A 89 1.20 4.25 12.78
N HIS A 90 0.45 5.28 13.13
CA HIS A 90 0.73 6.63 12.64
C HIS A 90 2.10 7.10 13.09
N ASP A 91 2.68 8.00 12.32
CA ASP A 91 3.90 8.68 12.72
C ASP A 91 3.62 9.76 13.77
N TYR A 92 4.67 10.24 14.46
CA TYR A 92 4.57 11.22 15.54
C TYR A 92 3.94 12.55 15.12
N GLN A 93 3.95 12.87 13.82
CA GLN A 93 3.33 14.09 13.27
C GLN A 93 1.81 13.94 13.01
N GLY A 94 1.21 12.83 13.40
CA GLY A 94 -0.23 12.59 13.29
C GLY A 94 -0.68 12.01 11.94
N GLU A 95 -2.00 11.85 11.85
CA GLU A 95 -2.84 11.22 10.81
C GLU A 95 -2.19 11.13 9.41
N SER A 96 -2.29 9.98 8.74
CA SER A 96 -1.51 9.73 7.52
C SER A 96 -2.30 9.69 6.21
N LYS A 97 -3.65 9.79 6.21
CA LYS A 97 -4.55 9.88 5.02
C LYS A 97 -3.92 9.41 3.70
N ILE A 98 -3.85 8.09 3.55
CA ILE A 98 -2.94 7.43 2.63
C ILE A 98 -3.54 7.38 1.23
N TYR A 99 -2.73 7.73 0.23
CA TYR A 99 -3.07 7.69 -1.19
C TYR A 99 -2.26 6.66 -1.98
N THR A 100 -1.12 6.23 -1.43
CA THR A 100 -0.28 5.22 -2.09
C THR A 100 0.41 4.37 -1.05
N CYS A 101 0.47 3.06 -1.26
CA CYS A 101 1.33 2.18 -0.46
C CYS A 101 1.72 0.90 -1.18
N HIS A 102 2.94 0.43 -0.95
CA HIS A 102 3.48 -0.76 -1.60
C HIS A 102 4.33 -1.58 -0.64
N TRP A 103 4.30 -2.90 -0.81
CA TRP A 103 5.34 -3.79 -0.31
C TRP A 103 6.65 -3.45 -1.00
N LEU A 104 7.70 -3.23 -0.21
CA LEU A 104 9.06 -3.05 -0.69
C LEU A 104 9.87 -4.26 -0.24
N GLY A 105 10.02 -5.22 -1.15
CA GLY A 105 10.64 -6.50 -0.82
C GLY A 105 9.85 -7.27 0.24
N GLN A 106 10.56 -8.05 1.06
CA GLN A 106 9.94 -8.88 2.11
C GLN A 106 9.76 -8.11 3.42
N ASP A 107 10.45 -6.99 3.59
CA ASP A 107 10.83 -6.43 4.87
C ASP A 107 10.31 -5.01 5.10
N HIS A 108 9.87 -4.31 4.05
CA HIS A 108 9.43 -2.93 4.16
C HIS A 108 8.08 -2.65 3.51
N ILE A 109 7.48 -1.55 3.95
CA ILE A 109 6.32 -0.92 3.34
C ILE A 109 6.71 0.51 2.99
N VAL A 110 6.39 0.93 1.76
CA VAL A 110 6.43 2.34 1.35
C VAL A 110 5.01 2.88 1.43
N ALA A 111 4.81 4.05 2.04
CA ALA A 111 3.50 4.67 2.10
C ALA A 111 3.55 6.20 2.00
N GLY A 112 2.57 6.79 1.33
CA GLY A 112 2.45 8.23 1.12
C GLY A 112 1.02 8.72 1.23
N GLY A 113 0.85 9.96 1.69
CA GLY A 113 -0.47 10.56 1.93
C GLY A 113 -0.45 12.08 1.94
N SER A 114 -1.61 12.70 2.21
CA SER A 114 -1.77 14.16 2.11
C SER A 114 -1.51 14.97 3.36
N GLN A 115 -1.57 14.38 4.54
CA GLN A 115 -1.64 15.19 5.75
C GLN A 115 -0.26 15.56 6.29
N SER A 116 0.72 14.69 6.11
CA SER A 116 2.10 14.97 6.51
C SER A 116 3.01 15.37 5.34
N ASN A 117 2.48 15.47 4.10
CA ASN A 117 3.24 15.69 2.86
C ASN A 117 4.57 14.93 2.87
N MET A 118 4.47 13.63 3.13
CA MET A 118 5.61 12.77 3.43
C MET A 118 5.45 11.42 2.77
N LEU A 119 6.58 10.85 2.36
CA LEU A 119 6.72 9.43 2.07
C LEU A 119 7.42 8.74 3.25
N ARG A 120 6.86 7.62 3.72
CA ARG A 120 7.41 6.79 4.80
C ARG A 120 7.93 5.49 4.22
N VAL A 121 9.05 5.03 4.76
CA VAL A 121 9.54 3.65 4.65
C VAL A 121 9.46 3.03 6.04
N ILE A 122 8.72 1.93 6.13
CA ILE A 122 8.28 1.32 7.39
C ILE A 122 8.79 -0.10 7.43
N ASN A 123 9.41 -0.49 8.53
CA ASN A 123 9.80 -1.88 8.77
C ASN A 123 8.55 -2.73 8.98
N ARG A 124 8.41 -3.79 8.19
CA ARG A 124 7.22 -4.64 8.19
C ARG A 124 7.08 -5.50 9.45
N TRP A 125 8.15 -5.76 10.20
CA TRP A 125 8.06 -6.62 11.37
C TRP A 125 7.82 -5.83 12.65
N THR A 126 8.47 -4.67 12.77
CA THR A 126 8.34 -3.81 13.95
C THR A 126 7.23 -2.77 13.80
N MET A 127 6.75 -2.54 12.58
CA MET A 127 5.82 -1.45 12.21
C MET A 127 6.33 -0.05 12.55
N THR A 128 7.65 0.09 12.77
CA THR A 128 8.29 1.38 13.01
C THR A 128 8.71 2.03 11.70
N THR A 129 8.59 3.34 11.62
CA THR A 129 9.09 4.09 10.46
C THR A 129 10.60 4.23 10.54
N GLU A 130 11.32 3.66 9.58
CA GLU A 130 12.79 3.70 9.53
C GLU A 130 13.33 4.90 8.75
N SER A 131 12.61 5.35 7.71
CA SER A 131 13.06 6.45 6.86
C SER A 131 11.89 7.26 6.33
N ARG A 132 12.13 8.54 6.05
CA ARG A 132 11.09 9.49 5.65
C ARG A 132 11.65 10.51 4.67
N LEU A 133 10.85 10.83 3.65
CA LEU A 133 11.03 12.03 2.85
C LEU A 133 10.05 13.08 3.33
N LEU A 134 10.56 14.17 3.91
CA LEU A 134 9.78 15.26 4.51
C LEU A 134 9.78 16.50 3.62
N GLY A 135 8.85 17.43 3.89
CA GLY A 135 8.84 18.75 3.25
C GLY A 135 8.47 18.71 1.77
N LEU A 136 7.69 17.70 1.36
CA LEU A 136 7.21 17.63 -0.01
C LEU A 136 6.24 18.78 -0.29
N SER A 137 6.23 19.24 -1.56
CA SER A 137 5.46 20.41 -1.99
C SER A 137 3.95 20.21 -1.85
N SER A 138 3.48 18.95 -1.83
CA SER A 138 2.07 18.56 -1.67
C SER A 138 1.95 17.12 -1.15
N ALA A 139 0.73 16.60 -1.16
CA ALA A 139 0.42 15.20 -0.89
C ALA A 139 1.21 14.25 -1.81
N VAL A 140 1.54 13.07 -1.30
CA VAL A 140 2.06 11.99 -2.15
C VAL A 140 0.87 11.24 -2.75
N PHE A 141 0.57 11.49 -4.02
CA PHE A 141 -0.59 10.89 -4.69
C PHE A 141 -0.34 9.52 -5.29
N GLY A 142 0.92 9.20 -5.57
CA GLY A 142 1.31 7.92 -6.15
C GLY A 142 2.78 7.66 -5.93
N SER A 143 3.11 6.39 -5.73
CA SER A 143 4.48 5.89 -5.72
C SER A 143 4.56 4.57 -6.48
N SER A 144 5.79 4.13 -6.73
CA SER A 144 6.07 2.83 -7.32
C SER A 144 7.43 2.38 -6.84
N VAL A 145 7.61 1.06 -6.74
CA VAL A 145 8.85 0.45 -6.26
C VAL A 145 9.39 -0.50 -7.32
N CYS A 146 10.69 -0.41 -7.57
CA CYS A 146 11.37 -1.35 -8.45
C CYS A 146 11.81 -2.56 -7.63
N LEU A 147 11.24 -3.74 -7.92
CA LEU A 147 11.51 -4.97 -7.18
C LEU A 147 12.47 -5.92 -7.91
N ALA A 148 12.96 -5.55 -9.10
CA ALA A 148 13.78 -6.44 -9.93
C ALA A 148 14.87 -5.70 -10.71
N GLY A 149 15.96 -6.41 -10.98
CA GLY A 149 17.08 -5.94 -11.80
C GLY A 149 18.00 -4.96 -11.07
N LYS A 150 18.77 -4.19 -11.85
CA LYS A 150 19.82 -3.29 -11.34
C LYS A 150 19.29 -2.23 -10.35
N TRP A 151 18.04 -1.81 -10.51
CA TRP A 151 17.41 -0.75 -9.73
C TRP A 151 16.53 -1.30 -8.59
N THR A 152 16.74 -2.54 -8.18
CA THR A 152 15.98 -3.15 -7.07
C THR A 152 16.09 -2.28 -5.82
N GLY A 153 14.95 -1.90 -5.26
CA GLY A 153 14.87 -1.02 -4.09
C GLY A 153 14.69 0.47 -4.43
N LEU A 154 14.77 0.87 -5.71
CA LEU A 154 14.46 2.23 -6.13
C LEU A 154 12.97 2.53 -5.92
N ILE A 155 12.68 3.67 -5.31
CA ILE A 155 11.32 4.17 -5.06
C ILE A 155 11.13 5.43 -5.90
N ALA A 156 10.06 5.45 -6.70
CA ALA A 156 9.58 6.66 -7.35
C ALA A 156 8.34 7.17 -6.60
N ALA A 157 8.25 8.46 -6.34
CA ALA A 157 7.11 9.07 -5.67
C ALA A 157 6.73 10.40 -6.33
N THR A 158 5.44 10.70 -6.40
CA THR A 158 4.90 11.94 -6.97
C THR A 158 4.41 12.85 -5.86
N SER A 159 4.74 14.13 -5.91
CA SER A 159 4.17 15.14 -5.02
C SER A 159 4.07 16.49 -5.73
N GLY A 160 2.86 17.05 -5.76
CA GLY A 160 2.57 18.28 -6.51
C GLY A 160 2.83 18.07 -7.99
N THR A 161 3.74 18.86 -8.55
CA THR A 161 4.19 18.77 -9.95
C THR A 161 5.52 18.02 -10.11
N SER A 162 6.05 17.46 -9.03
CA SER A 162 7.39 16.88 -8.98
C SER A 162 7.36 15.36 -8.86
N VAL A 163 8.37 14.72 -9.46
CA VAL A 163 8.66 13.29 -9.27
C VAL A 163 9.98 13.20 -8.52
N TYR A 164 9.98 12.40 -7.45
CA TYR A 164 11.14 12.13 -6.60
C TYR A 164 11.59 10.69 -6.86
N LEU A 165 12.88 10.51 -7.06
CA LEU A 165 13.52 9.19 -7.10
C LEU A 165 14.35 9.04 -5.83
N LEU A 166 14.13 7.94 -5.12
CA LEU A 166 14.75 7.64 -3.84
C LEU A 166 15.41 6.27 -3.93
N GLU A 167 16.72 6.25 -3.76
CA GLU A 167 17.45 5.02 -3.50
C GLU A 167 17.58 4.86 -2.00
N ARG A 168 17.34 3.64 -1.51
CA ARG A 168 17.75 3.30 -0.16
C ARG A 168 19.27 3.21 -0.18
N ASP A 169 19.96 4.08 0.54
CA ASP A 169 21.42 3.96 0.71
C ASP A 169 21.74 2.58 1.27
N GLY A 170 22.26 1.71 0.41
CA GLY A 170 22.48 0.30 0.67
C GLY A 170 23.84 -0.12 0.12
N GLN A 171 24.86 0.03 0.97
CA GLN A 171 26.23 -0.46 0.80
C GLN A 171 27.08 0.23 -0.26
N HIS A 172 28.08 0.98 0.23
CA HIS A 172 29.32 1.25 -0.50
C HIS A 172 29.82 -0.02 -1.18
N HIS A 173 29.61 -0.14 -2.48
CA HIS A 173 30.52 -0.90 -3.32
C HIS A 173 31.73 -0.01 -3.56
N SER A 174 32.63 0.02 -2.58
CA SER A 174 34.02 0.37 -2.86
C SER A 174 34.53 -0.63 -3.88
N LYS A 175 34.61 -0.22 -5.14
CA LYS A 175 35.47 -0.87 -6.12
C LYS A 175 36.80 -0.12 -6.07
N LYS A 176 37.84 -0.89 -5.75
CA LYS A 176 39.27 -0.54 -5.91
C LYS A 176 39.55 0.01 -7.30
#